data_AF-A0A976LRW0-F1
#
_entry.id   AF-A0A976LRW0-F1
#
_cell.length_a   1.000
_cell.length_b   1.000
_cell.length_c   1.000
_cell.angle_alpha   90.00
_cell.angle_beta   90.00
_cell.angle_gamma   90.00
#
_symmetry.space_group_name_H-M   'P 1'
#
loop_
_entity.id
_entity.type
_entity.pdbx_description
1 polymer ?
#
loop_
_entity_poly.entity_id
_entity_poly.type
_entity_poly.pdbx_seq_one_letter_code
_entity_poly.pdbx_strand_id
1 'polypeptide(L)'
;MKKILFGILVIAGFLSSQLALAAADLELNTPAISALKSGMQQRHSQLLGFFTSGAVGLTRDGLIAVKEASAVALKDRQSLNSLVAAENNDRNALYKEIAIANGHAEWEAEIRSTFAQRWVQKAQSGWWYQDANGWAKR
;
A
#
# COMPACT_ATOMS: atom_id res chain seq x y z
N MET A 1 1.96 20.67 -75.19
CA MET A 1 2.93 19.57 -74.95
C MET A 1 3.64 19.93 -73.63
N LYS A 2 3.52 19.26 -72.48
CA LYS A 2 3.37 17.85 -72.11
C LYS A 2 2.45 17.72 -70.88
N LYS A 3 1.81 16.55 -70.79
CA LYS A 3 0.95 15.99 -69.72
C LYS A 3 1.80 15.76 -68.43
N ILE A 4 1.31 15.67 -67.18
CA ILE A 4 0.67 14.49 -66.55
C ILE A 4 0.41 14.76 -65.03
N LEU A 5 -0.87 14.56 -64.63
CA LEU A 5 -1.45 13.86 -63.45
C LEU A 5 -1.01 14.05 -61.95
N PHE A 6 -2.07 14.26 -61.14
CA PHE A 6 -2.48 13.63 -59.85
C PHE A 6 -1.58 13.65 -58.60
N GLY A 7 -2.18 14.00 -57.44
CA GLY A 7 -1.61 13.66 -56.13
C GLY A 7 -2.36 14.17 -54.90
N ILE A 8 -3.58 13.67 -54.71
CA ILE A 8 -4.35 13.45 -53.46
C ILE A 8 -3.86 14.13 -52.15
N LEU A 9 -4.76 14.95 -51.60
CA LEU A 9 -4.84 15.39 -50.21
C LEU A 9 -4.93 14.18 -49.25
N VAL A 10 -3.97 14.01 -48.33
CA VAL A 10 -4.16 13.18 -47.12
C VAL A 10 -3.73 13.98 -45.90
N ILE A 11 -4.72 14.59 -45.24
CA ILE A 11 -4.60 15.07 -43.87
C ILE A 11 -4.72 13.83 -42.99
N ALA A 12 -3.60 13.22 -42.60
CA ALA A 12 -3.59 12.15 -41.60
C ALA A 12 -3.62 12.81 -40.21
N GLY A 13 -4.82 12.91 -39.64
CA GLY A 13 -4.99 13.28 -38.24
C GLY A 13 -4.36 12.22 -37.34
N PHE A 14 -3.27 12.58 -36.67
CA PHE A 14 -2.78 11.83 -35.51
C PHE A 14 -3.74 12.08 -34.35
N LEU A 15 -4.80 11.27 -34.28
CA LEU A 15 -5.52 11.02 -33.04
C LEU A 15 -4.61 10.18 -32.15
N SER A 16 -3.71 10.88 -31.45
CA SER A 16 -2.97 10.30 -30.32
C SER A 16 -3.96 10.07 -29.19
N SER A 17 -4.57 8.89 -29.17
CA SER A 17 -5.33 8.40 -28.02
C SER A 17 -4.36 8.26 -26.85
N GLN A 18 -4.23 9.31 -26.05
CA GLN A 18 -3.59 9.20 -24.74
C GLN A 18 -4.46 8.27 -23.91
N LEU A 19 -4.05 7.01 -23.80
CA LEU A 19 -4.51 6.13 -22.74
C LEU A 19 -4.03 6.77 -21.43
N ALA A 20 -4.88 7.58 -20.81
CA ALA A 20 -4.70 7.96 -19.43
C ALA A 20 -4.85 6.67 -18.61
N LEU A 21 -3.74 6.15 -18.09
CA LEU A 21 -3.78 5.14 -17.04
C LEU A 21 -4.43 5.81 -15.83
N ALA A 22 -5.66 5.39 -15.52
CA ALA A 22 -6.32 5.83 -14.31
C ALA A 22 -5.51 5.31 -13.11
N ALA A 23 -5.10 6.21 -12.22
CA ALA A 23 -4.43 5.86 -10.98
C ALA A 23 -5.46 5.83 -9.84
N ALA A 24 -5.28 4.91 -8.89
CA ALA A 24 -6.16 4.83 -7.72
C ALA A 24 -6.12 6.11 -6.89
N ASP A 25 -7.29 6.67 -6.56
CA ASP A 25 -7.41 7.68 -5.51
C ASP A 25 -7.28 7.00 -4.14
N LEU A 26 -6.11 7.16 -3.53
CA LEU A 26 -5.79 6.58 -2.23
C LEU A 26 -6.32 7.41 -1.05
N GLU A 27 -6.79 8.64 -1.31
CA GLU A 27 -7.26 9.57 -0.30
C GLU A 27 -8.79 9.50 -0.11
N LEU A 28 -9.47 8.61 -0.85
CA LEU A 28 -10.89 8.30 -0.64
C LEU A 28 -11.19 8.03 0.84
N ASN A 29 -12.30 8.59 1.29
CA ASN A 29 -12.66 8.57 2.70
C ASN A 29 -14.15 8.29 2.90
N THR A 30 -14.57 7.09 2.48
CA THR A 30 -15.89 6.56 2.80
C THR A 30 -16.01 6.30 4.31
N PRO A 31 -17.23 6.14 4.86
CA PRO A 31 -17.40 5.76 6.26
C PRO A 31 -16.67 4.46 6.63
N ALA A 32 -16.65 3.47 5.73
CA ALA A 32 -15.93 2.20 5.94
C ALA A 32 -14.42 2.41 6.01
N ILE A 33 -13.83 3.16 5.06
CA ILE A 33 -12.41 3.49 5.06
C ILE A 33 -12.04 4.29 6.31
N SER A 34 -12.88 5.24 6.71
CA SER A 34 -12.67 6.06 7.92
C SER A 34 -12.66 5.21 9.19
N ALA A 35 -13.56 4.24 9.31
CA ALA A 35 -13.62 3.33 10.45
C ALA A 35 -12.36 2.45 10.54
N LEU A 36 -11.88 1.90 9.42
CA LEU A 36 -10.65 1.12 9.36
C LEU A 36 -9.43 1.96 9.77
N LYS A 37 -9.28 3.16 9.19
CA LYS A 37 -8.19 4.09 9.54
C LYS A 37 -8.20 4.45 11.03
N SER A 38 -9.38 4.69 11.61
CA SER A 38 -9.53 4.96 13.05
C SER A 38 -9.11 3.77 13.91
N GLY A 39 -9.55 2.55 13.55
CA GLY A 39 -9.16 1.32 14.24
C GLY A 39 -7.64 1.10 14.24
N MET A 40 -7.00 1.27 13.08
CA MET A 40 -5.54 1.20 12.92
C MET A 40 -4.81 2.27 13.74
N GLN A 41 -5.29 3.52 13.70
CA GLN A 41 -4.68 4.61 14.46
C GLN A 41 -4.74 4.35 15.97
N GLN A 42 -5.86 3.85 16.49
CA GLN A 42 -5.99 3.48 17.90
C GLN A 42 -5.02 2.34 18.27
N ARG A 43 -4.89 1.33 17.40
CA ARG A 43 -3.95 0.20 17.60
C ARG A 43 -2.51 0.61 17.61
N HIS A 44 -2.17 1.61 16.81
CA HIS A 44 -0.79 2.03 16.63
C HIS A 44 -0.11 2.37 17.97
N SER A 45 -0.85 2.98 18.90
CA SER A 45 -0.36 3.27 20.26
C SER A 45 0.14 2.03 21.01
N GLN A 46 -0.53 0.89 20.83
CA GLN A 46 -0.21 -0.40 21.47
C GLN A 46 0.93 -1.12 20.73
N LEU A 47 1.07 -0.89 19.42
CA LEU A 47 2.12 -1.47 18.59
C LEU A 47 3.45 -0.70 18.67
N LEU A 48 3.42 0.59 19.03
CA LEU A 48 4.58 1.48 18.99
C LEU A 48 5.78 0.96 19.79
N GLY A 49 5.53 0.39 20.97
CA GLY A 49 6.59 -0.19 21.80
C GLY A 49 7.30 -1.37 21.10
N PHE A 50 6.54 -2.18 20.35
CA PHE A 50 7.08 -3.34 19.63
C PHE A 50 7.80 -2.96 18.33
N PHE A 51 7.39 -1.88 17.67
CA PHE A 51 8.17 -1.31 16.58
C PHE A 51 9.49 -0.72 17.08
N THR A 52 9.43 0.06 18.17
CA THR A 52 10.61 0.69 18.78
C THR A 52 11.62 -0.33 19.28
N SER A 53 11.18 -1.45 19.87
CA SER A 53 12.07 -2.53 20.30
C SER A 53 12.59 -3.39 19.14
N GLY A 54 12.00 -3.27 17.95
CA GLY A 54 12.29 -4.10 16.79
C GLY A 54 11.69 -5.50 16.83
N ALA A 55 10.77 -5.76 17.77
CA ALA A 55 9.98 -6.98 17.81
C ALA A 55 9.03 -7.10 16.61
N VAL A 56 8.51 -5.97 16.12
CA VAL A 56 7.63 -5.87 14.94
C VAL A 56 8.31 -5.07 13.84
N GLY A 57 8.07 -5.47 12.59
CA GLY A 57 8.49 -4.70 11.42
C GLY A 57 7.45 -4.69 10.32
N LEU A 58 7.62 -3.78 9.37
CA LEU A 58 6.79 -3.66 8.17
C LEU A 58 7.19 -4.71 7.13
N THR A 59 6.23 -5.36 6.48
CA THR A 59 6.51 -6.35 5.44
C THR A 59 6.40 -5.75 4.04
N ARG A 60 6.96 -6.45 3.06
CA ARG A 60 7.00 -6.00 1.65
C ARG A 60 5.61 -5.86 1.01
N ASP A 61 4.61 -6.55 1.55
CA ASP A 61 3.23 -6.61 1.09
C ASP A 61 2.30 -5.66 1.87
N GLY A 62 2.89 -4.68 2.56
CA GLY A 62 2.15 -3.60 3.23
C GLY A 62 1.53 -4.01 4.55
N LEU A 63 1.94 -5.13 5.13
CA LEU A 63 1.47 -5.62 6.42
C LEU A 63 2.53 -5.38 7.52
N ILE A 64 2.29 -5.93 8.70
CA ILE A 64 3.26 -6.01 9.80
C ILE A 64 3.49 -7.46 10.21
N ALA A 65 4.67 -7.76 10.71
CA ALA A 65 5.00 -9.09 11.20
C ALA A 65 5.84 -9.04 12.48
N VAL A 66 5.73 -10.08 13.30
CA VAL A 66 6.65 -10.31 14.41
C VAL A 66 7.99 -10.74 13.82
N LYS A 67 9.00 -9.87 13.92
CA LYS A 67 10.36 -10.11 13.47
C LYS A 67 11.16 -10.86 14.54
N GLU A 68 11.15 -10.36 15.78
CA GLU A 68 11.95 -10.89 16.89
C GLU A 68 11.06 -11.20 18.09
N ALA A 69 10.44 -12.38 18.11
CA ALA A 69 9.61 -12.80 19.25
C ALA A 69 10.42 -12.95 20.56
N SER A 70 11.72 -13.20 20.46
CA SER A 70 12.66 -13.26 21.60
C SER A 70 12.82 -11.90 22.28
N ALA A 71 12.62 -10.80 21.57
CA ALA A 71 12.63 -9.43 22.11
C ALA A 71 11.37 -9.09 22.93
N VAL A 72 10.43 -10.03 23.04
CA VAL A 72 9.14 -9.87 23.72
C VAL A 72 9.04 -10.86 24.88
N ALA A 73 8.72 -10.35 26.08
CA ALA A 73 8.49 -11.18 27.25
C ALA A 73 7.37 -12.19 26.98
N LEU A 74 7.50 -13.42 27.48
CA LEU A 74 6.58 -14.53 27.19
C LEU A 74 5.10 -14.15 27.45
N LYS A 75 4.84 -13.43 28.56
CA LYS A 75 3.50 -12.97 28.94
C LYS A 75 2.84 -12.02 27.92
N ASP A 76 3.63 -11.32 27.11
CA ASP A 76 3.15 -10.30 26.18
C ASP A 76 3.00 -10.83 24.74
N ARG A 77 3.54 -12.02 24.44
CA ARG A 77 3.57 -12.57 23.07
C ARG A 77 2.18 -12.86 22.50
N GLN A 78 1.27 -13.37 23.32
CA GLN A 78 -0.10 -13.62 22.86
C GLN A 78 -0.80 -12.31 22.49
N SER A 79 -0.67 -11.28 23.34
CA SER A 79 -1.21 -9.95 23.08
C SER A 79 -0.62 -9.37 21.79
N LEU A 80 0.70 -9.45 21.61
CA LEU A 80 1.36 -9.01 20.39
C LEU A 80 0.81 -9.71 19.14
N ASN A 81 0.67 -11.04 19.17
CA ASN A 81 0.14 -11.79 18.03
C ASN A 81 -1.29 -11.36 17.69
N SER A 82 -2.14 -11.10 18.68
CA SER A 82 -3.49 -10.57 18.48
C SER A 82 -3.48 -9.17 17.87
N LEU A 83 -2.57 -8.30 18.30
CA LEU A 83 -2.43 -6.95 17.73
C LEU A 83 -1.97 -6.99 16.27
N VAL A 84 -0.98 -7.83 15.97
CA VAL A 84 -0.48 -8.03 14.59
C VAL A 84 -1.59 -8.56 13.68
N ALA A 85 -2.34 -9.56 14.15
CA ALA A 85 -3.47 -10.11 13.39
C ALA A 85 -4.56 -9.04 13.14
N ALA A 86 -4.95 -8.28 14.16
CA ALA A 86 -5.97 -7.24 14.04
C ALA A 86 -5.52 -6.10 13.09
N GLU A 87 -4.28 -5.63 13.22
CA GLU A 87 -3.72 -4.61 12.31
C GLU A 87 -3.70 -5.10 10.85
N ASN A 88 -3.28 -6.35 10.62
CA ASN A 88 -3.21 -6.89 9.27
C ASN A 88 -4.60 -7.13 8.67
N ASN A 89 -5.59 -7.50 9.48
CA ASN A 89 -6.98 -7.58 9.05
C ASN A 89 -7.49 -6.20 8.59
N ASP A 90 -7.27 -5.15 9.38
CA ASP A 90 -7.69 -3.79 9.02
C ASP A 90 -6.96 -3.27 7.78
N ARG A 91 -5.66 -3.55 7.62
CA ARG A 91 -4.87 -3.18 6.42
C ARG A 91 -5.37 -3.88 5.16
N ASN A 92 -5.63 -5.19 5.23
CA ASN A 92 -6.18 -5.93 4.10
C ASN A 92 -7.56 -5.40 3.70
N ALA A 93 -8.43 -5.15 4.68
CA ALA A 93 -9.74 -4.53 4.44
C ALA A 93 -9.58 -3.14 3.82
N LEU A 94 -8.64 -2.32 4.31
CA LEU A 94 -8.40 -0.98 3.80
C LEU A 94 -8.03 -1.00 2.30
N TYR A 95 -7.10 -1.87 1.89
CA TYR A 95 -6.67 -1.94 0.49
C TYR A 95 -7.81 -2.36 -0.43
N LYS A 96 -8.60 -3.35 0.01
CA LYS A 96 -9.78 -3.81 -0.72
C LYS A 96 -10.85 -2.72 -0.82
N GLU A 97 -11.16 -2.03 0.27
CA GLU A 97 -12.20 -0.99 0.26
C GLU A 97 -11.80 0.23 -0.55
N ILE A 98 -10.52 0.60 -0.58
CA ILE A 98 -10.05 1.67 -1.48
C ILE A 98 -10.21 1.24 -2.94
N ALA A 99 -9.89 -0.02 -3.29
CA ALA A 99 -10.05 -0.55 -4.64
C ALA A 99 -11.53 -0.51 -5.08
N ILE A 100 -12.43 -1.01 -4.21
CA ILE A 100 -13.89 -1.01 -4.45
C ILE A 100 -14.43 0.41 -4.55
N ALA A 101 -14.01 1.32 -3.68
CA ALA A 101 -14.46 2.72 -3.69
C ALA A 101 -13.98 3.48 -4.95
N ASN A 102 -12.87 3.06 -5.55
CA ASN A 102 -12.41 3.54 -6.85
C ASN A 102 -13.18 2.91 -8.04
N GLY A 103 -14.06 1.93 -7.81
CA GLY A 103 -14.74 1.18 -8.87
C GLY A 103 -13.87 0.12 -9.56
N HIS A 104 -12.69 -0.18 -9.01
CA HIS A 104 -11.67 -1.03 -9.60
C HIS A 104 -11.14 -2.02 -8.57
N ALA A 105 -11.90 -3.08 -8.28
CA ALA A 105 -11.52 -4.10 -7.30
C ALA A 105 -10.18 -4.80 -7.67
N GLU A 106 -9.86 -4.85 -8.96
CA GLU A 106 -8.60 -5.39 -9.50
C GLU A 106 -7.36 -4.59 -9.08
N TRP A 107 -7.52 -3.34 -8.62
CA TRP A 107 -6.40 -2.49 -8.19
C TRP A 107 -5.89 -2.80 -6.78
N GLU A 108 -6.49 -3.74 -6.04
CA GLU A 108 -6.09 -4.03 -4.66
C GLU A 108 -4.57 -4.29 -4.54
N ALA A 109 -3.99 -5.06 -5.48
CA ALA A 109 -2.57 -5.40 -5.45
C ALA A 109 -1.66 -4.17 -5.64
N GLU A 110 -2.03 -3.25 -6.54
CA GLU A 110 -1.29 -2.01 -6.78
C GLU A 110 -1.41 -1.04 -5.60
N ILE A 111 -2.63 -0.91 -5.05
CA ILE A 111 -2.92 -0.12 -3.86
C ILE A 111 -2.07 -0.64 -2.68
N ARG A 112 -2.08 -1.95 -2.44
CA ARG A 112 -1.26 -2.61 -1.41
C ARG A 112 0.23 -2.28 -1.58
N SER A 113 0.74 -2.39 -2.80
CA SER A 113 2.14 -2.07 -3.11
C SER A 113 2.47 -0.61 -2.79
N THR A 114 1.60 0.32 -3.16
CA THR A 114 1.77 1.75 -2.85
C THR A 114 1.74 2.02 -1.35
N PHE A 115 0.83 1.37 -0.61
CA PHE A 115 0.79 1.48 0.84
C PHE A 115 2.03 0.86 1.50
N ALA A 116 2.54 -0.27 1.02
CA ALA A 116 3.78 -0.86 1.51
C ALA A 116 4.93 0.14 1.47
N GLN A 117 5.08 0.84 0.33
CA GLN A 117 6.08 1.89 0.18
C GLN A 117 5.83 3.08 1.12
N ARG A 118 4.58 3.57 1.19
CA ARG A 118 4.22 4.70 2.07
C ARG A 118 4.43 4.37 3.56
N TRP A 119 4.16 3.15 3.99
CA TRP A 119 4.40 2.74 5.38
C TRP A 119 5.88 2.76 5.72
N VAL A 120 6.73 2.24 4.83
CA VAL A 120 8.19 2.31 5.02
C VAL A 120 8.67 3.77 5.02
N GLN A 121 8.15 4.62 4.13
CA GLN A 121 8.48 6.05 4.11
C GLN A 121 8.12 6.77 5.40
N LYS A 122 7.02 6.38 6.06
CA LYS A 122 6.56 6.95 7.33
C LYS A 122 7.18 6.29 8.57
N ALA A 123 7.85 5.15 8.41
CA ALA A 123 8.47 4.44 9.53
C ALA A 123 9.58 5.30 10.16
N GLN A 124 9.59 5.33 11.49
CA GLN A 124 10.57 6.10 12.25
C GLN A 124 11.97 5.48 12.13
N SER A 125 12.99 6.30 12.35
CA SER A 125 14.37 5.82 12.41
C SER A 125 14.48 4.67 13.41
N GLY A 126 15.15 3.60 12.99
CA GLY A 126 15.36 2.40 13.77
C GLY A 126 14.26 1.34 13.67
N TRP A 127 13.13 1.62 13.02
CA TRP A 127 12.13 0.59 12.74
C TRP A 127 12.61 -0.39 11.68
N TRP A 128 12.19 -1.64 11.80
CA TRP A 128 12.48 -2.68 10.83
C TRP A 128 11.43 -2.73 9.72
N TYR A 129 11.89 -3.00 8.50
CA TYR A 129 11.04 -3.25 7.35
C TYR A 129 11.65 -4.32 6.45
N GLN A 130 10.86 -4.96 5.59
CA GLN A 130 11.36 -5.89 4.59
C GLN A 130 11.66 -5.17 3.28
N ASP A 131 12.86 -5.36 2.75
CA ASP A 131 13.24 -5.04 1.38
C ASP A 131 13.42 -6.31 0.54
N ALA A 132 14.07 -6.21 -0.63
CA ALA A 132 14.33 -7.34 -1.52
C ALA A 132 15.28 -8.39 -0.92
N ASN A 133 16.14 -8.00 0.02
CA ASN A 133 17.17 -8.84 0.64
C ASN A 133 16.75 -9.38 2.01
N GLY A 134 15.65 -8.91 2.58
CA GLY A 134 15.13 -9.36 3.87
C GLY A 134 14.84 -8.19 4.80
N TRP A 135 15.12 -8.36 6.09
CA TRP A 135 14.88 -7.31 7.09
C TRP A 135 15.98 -6.25 7.04
N ALA A 136 15.59 -5.01 6.77
CA ALA A 136 16.40 -3.81 6.83
C ALA A 136 15.89 -2.86 7.92
N LYS A 137 16.71 -1.89 8.31
CA LYS A 137 16.42 -0.91 9.35
C LYS A 137 16.36 0.50 8.74
N ARG A 138 15.31 1.26 9.07
CA ARG A 138 15.14 2.66 8.63
C ARG A 138 16.10 3.63 9.31
#